data_AF-A0A8H4R5H5-F1
#
_entry.id   AF-A0A8H4R5H5-F1
#
_cell.length_a   1.000
_cell.length_b   1.000
_cell.length_c   1.000
_cell.angle_alpha   90.00
_cell.angle_beta   90.00
_cell.angle_gamma   90.00
#
_symmetry.space_group_name_H-M   'P 1'
#
loop_
_entity.id
_entity.type
_entity.pdbx_description
1 polymer ?
#
loop_
_entity_poly.entity_id
_entity_poly.type
_entity_poly.pdbx_seq_one_letter_code
_entity_poly.pdbx_strand_id
1 'polypeptide(L)'
;MGIPQKSTRTKTRRRLRDLDQISADLRSPKHLEQHKSLKAAEDLPGLGQYYCVECAKWFESEHSQATHLRGSTHKRRVKALKDEPYTQKEAEAAIGLRTDNGPRQAAKDKTQDTEIEMEDSALLDEQAT
;
A
#
# COMPACT_ATOMS: atom_id res chain seq x y z
N MET A 1 -24.76 20.80 -23.71
CA MET A 1 -23.97 19.56 -23.69
C MET A 1 -24.37 18.77 -22.45
N GLY A 2 -25.19 17.73 -22.60
CA GLY A 2 -25.64 16.93 -21.45
C GLY A 2 -24.50 16.11 -20.87
N ILE A 3 -24.36 16.10 -19.54
CA ILE A 3 -23.36 15.27 -18.87
C ILE A 3 -23.75 13.81 -19.13
N PRO A 4 -22.96 13.01 -19.86
CA PRO A 4 -23.31 11.63 -20.13
C PRO A 4 -23.39 10.87 -18.81
N GLN A 5 -24.46 10.09 -18.62
CA GLN A 5 -24.60 9.31 -17.40
C GLN A 5 -23.42 8.33 -17.33
N LYS A 6 -22.64 8.41 -16.25
CA LYS A 6 -21.49 7.50 -16.03
C LYS A 6 -21.96 6.05 -16.14
N SER A 7 -21.16 5.22 -16.82
CA SER A 7 -21.41 3.78 -16.95
C SER A 7 -21.70 3.18 -15.57
N THR A 8 -22.60 2.20 -15.50
CA THR A 8 -23.03 1.61 -14.23
C THR A 8 -21.87 1.02 -13.42
N ARG A 9 -20.76 0.66 -14.07
CA ARG A 9 -19.55 0.10 -13.45
C ARG A 9 -18.65 1.14 -12.79
N THR A 10 -18.65 2.38 -13.28
CA THR A 10 -17.79 3.47 -12.76
C THR A 10 -18.45 4.23 -11.60
N LYS A 11 -19.66 3.82 -11.19
CA LYS A 11 -20.38 4.46 -10.08
C LYS A 11 -19.70 4.16 -8.74
N THR A 12 -19.67 5.14 -7.84
CA THR A 12 -19.01 5.07 -6.51
C THR A 12 -19.47 3.87 -5.68
N ARG A 13 -20.77 3.55 -5.72
CA ARG A 13 -21.35 2.39 -5.01
C ARG A 13 -20.79 1.02 -5.44
N ARG A 14 -20.08 0.94 -6.57
CA ARG A 14 -19.48 -0.30 -7.11
C ARG A 14 -17.96 -0.18 -7.26
N ARG A 15 -17.35 0.83 -6.63
CA ARG A 15 -15.92 1.08 -6.74
C ARG A 15 -15.16 -0.06 -6.05
N LEU A 16 -14.20 -0.61 -6.78
CA LEU A 16 -13.27 -1.61 -6.27
C LEU A 16 -12.05 -0.92 -5.67
N ARG A 17 -11.19 -1.71 -5.04
CA ARG A 17 -9.94 -1.23 -4.47
C ARG A 17 -8.99 -0.74 -5.57
N ASP A 18 -8.43 0.43 -5.37
CA ASP A 18 -7.55 1.10 -6.33
C ASP A 18 -6.12 0.49 -6.29
N LEU A 19 -5.33 0.73 -7.34
CA LEU A 19 -4.00 0.10 -7.51
C LEU A 19 -2.99 0.55 -6.45
N ASP A 20 -3.02 1.83 -6.10
CA ASP A 20 -2.23 2.45 -5.05
C ASP A 20 -2.50 1.82 -3.68
N GLN A 21 -3.76 1.59 -3.32
CA GLN A 21 -4.14 0.93 -2.08
C GLN A 21 -3.61 -0.51 -2.01
N ILE A 22 -3.71 -1.24 -3.12
CA ILE A 22 -3.20 -2.61 -3.21
C ILE A 22 -1.68 -2.64 -3.11
N SER A 23 -0.99 -1.68 -3.72
CA SER A 23 0.46 -1.56 -3.56
C SER A 23 0.86 -1.35 -2.09
N ALA A 24 0.07 -0.58 -1.32
CA ALA A 24 0.30 -0.36 0.11
C ALA A 24 0.03 -1.63 0.94
N ASP A 25 -0.99 -2.43 0.56
CA ASP A 25 -1.24 -3.75 1.15
C ASP A 25 -0.06 -4.71 0.92
N LEU A 26 0.54 -4.69 -0.28
CA LEU A 26 1.69 -5.53 -0.61
C LEU A 26 2.96 -5.10 0.13
N ARG A 27 3.13 -3.79 0.36
CA ARG A 27 4.27 -3.24 1.11
C ARG A 27 4.16 -3.49 2.61
N SER A 28 2.93 -3.51 3.16
CA SER A 28 2.72 -3.59 4.61
C SER A 28 1.66 -4.64 4.98
N PRO A 29 2.03 -5.71 5.72
CA PRO A 29 1.08 -6.75 6.11
C PRO A 29 -0.01 -6.23 7.05
N LYS A 30 0.30 -5.20 7.86
CA LYS A 30 -0.66 -4.55 8.77
C LYS A 30 -1.86 -3.96 8.01
N HIS A 31 -1.63 -3.35 6.86
CA HIS A 31 -2.70 -2.72 6.08
C HIS A 31 -3.62 -3.77 5.43
N LEU A 32 -3.02 -4.90 5.01
CA LEU A 32 -3.76 -6.06 4.52
C LEU A 32 -4.67 -6.63 5.63
N GLU A 33 -4.13 -6.86 6.82
CA GLU A 33 -4.87 -7.38 7.97
C GLU A 33 -6.04 -6.46 8.35
N GLN A 34 -5.80 -5.15 8.45
CA GLN A 34 -6.84 -4.16 8.69
C GLN A 34 -7.95 -4.23 7.65
N HIS A 35 -7.62 -4.35 6.36
CA HIS A 35 -8.65 -4.48 5.34
C HIS A 35 -9.45 -5.78 5.44
N LYS A 36 -8.80 -6.89 5.81
CA LYS A 36 -9.49 -8.16 6.02
C LYS A 36 -10.41 -8.11 7.24
N SER A 37 -9.96 -7.48 8.34
CA SER A 37 -10.73 -7.39 9.58
C SER A 37 -11.96 -6.48 9.47
N LEU A 38 -11.95 -5.50 8.57
CA LEU A 38 -13.12 -4.64 8.31
C LEU A 38 -14.32 -5.40 7.74
N LYS A 39 -14.11 -6.62 7.25
CA LYS A 39 -15.14 -7.43 6.60
C LYS A 39 -15.49 -8.62 7.49
N ALA A 40 -16.77 -8.74 7.86
CA ALA A 40 -17.26 -9.89 8.61
C ALA A 40 -17.16 -11.16 7.74
N ALA A 41 -16.59 -12.24 8.29
CA ALA A 41 -16.35 -13.47 7.53
C ALA A 41 -17.63 -14.09 6.96
N GLU A 42 -18.77 -13.90 7.64
CA GLU A 42 -20.08 -14.46 7.28
C GLU A 42 -20.66 -13.88 5.98
N ASP A 43 -20.37 -12.60 5.70
CA ASP A 43 -20.86 -11.90 4.50
C ASP A 43 -20.01 -12.20 3.25
N LEU A 44 -18.86 -12.84 3.43
CA LEU A 44 -17.87 -13.04 2.38
C LEU A 44 -18.02 -14.43 1.73
N PRO A 45 -17.79 -14.55 0.42
CA PRO A 45 -17.78 -15.84 -0.23
C PRO A 45 -16.64 -16.69 0.33
N GLY A 46 -16.91 -17.99 0.54
CA GLY A 46 -15.94 -18.93 1.11
C GLY A 46 -15.49 -18.57 2.53
N LEU A 47 -16.34 -17.88 3.31
CA LEU A 47 -16.05 -17.42 4.67
C LEU A 47 -14.76 -16.56 4.77
N GLY A 48 -14.40 -15.88 3.68
CA GLY A 48 -13.18 -15.09 3.62
C GLY A 48 -11.88 -15.91 3.63
N GLN A 49 -11.92 -17.21 3.30
CA GLN A 49 -10.70 -18.04 3.27
C GLN A 49 -9.88 -17.79 2.00
N TYR A 50 -10.54 -17.71 0.84
CA TYR A 50 -9.88 -17.62 -0.46
C TYR A 50 -9.82 -16.18 -0.96
N TYR A 51 -8.68 -15.51 -0.76
CA TYR A 51 -8.48 -14.11 -1.13
C TYR A 51 -7.31 -13.90 -2.09
N CYS A 52 -7.57 -13.20 -3.19
CA CYS A 52 -6.52 -12.67 -4.06
C CYS A 52 -6.24 -11.21 -3.71
N VAL A 53 -5.04 -10.92 -3.21
CA VAL A 53 -4.61 -9.58 -2.78
C VAL A 53 -4.56 -8.61 -3.97
N GLU A 54 -3.95 -9.04 -5.07
CA GLU A 54 -3.69 -8.18 -6.23
C GLU A 54 -4.96 -7.71 -6.95
N CYS A 55 -5.98 -8.58 -6.99
CA CYS A 55 -7.28 -8.30 -7.59
C CYS A 55 -8.31 -7.81 -6.56
N ALA A 56 -7.94 -7.77 -5.27
CA ALA A 56 -8.81 -7.49 -4.13
C ALA A 56 -10.16 -8.24 -4.20
N LYS A 57 -10.12 -9.54 -4.56
CA LYS A 57 -11.32 -10.35 -4.79
C LYS A 57 -11.33 -11.60 -3.90
N TRP A 58 -12.51 -11.88 -3.35
CA TRP A 58 -12.81 -13.10 -2.59
C TRP A 58 -13.41 -14.17 -3.49
N PHE A 59 -13.09 -15.43 -3.20
CA PHE A 59 -13.55 -16.61 -3.93
C PHE A 59 -14.26 -17.59 -3.00
N GLU A 60 -15.11 -18.42 -3.56
CA GLU A 60 -15.86 -19.44 -2.80
C GLU A 60 -15.02 -20.69 -2.48
N SER A 61 -14.08 -21.05 -3.35
CA SER A 61 -13.30 -22.29 -3.28
C SER A 61 -11.85 -22.10 -3.73
N GLU A 62 -10.98 -23.03 -3.34
CA GLU A 62 -9.58 -23.05 -3.76
C GLU A 62 -9.43 -23.19 -5.28
N HIS A 63 -10.27 -24.03 -5.92
CA HIS A 63 -10.22 -24.22 -7.36
C HIS A 63 -10.54 -22.93 -8.13
N SER A 64 -11.53 -22.17 -7.67
CA SER A 64 -11.90 -20.87 -8.24
C SER A 64 -10.77 -19.84 -8.08
N GLN A 65 -10.03 -19.89 -6.97
CA GLN A 65 -8.85 -19.06 -6.77
C GLN A 65 -7.69 -19.49 -7.70
N ALA A 66 -7.40 -20.78 -7.78
CA ALA A 66 -6.31 -21.31 -8.61
C ALA A 66 -6.52 -21.03 -10.10
N THR A 67 -7.75 -21.17 -10.60
CA THR A 67 -8.09 -20.81 -11.99
C THR A 67 -7.98 -19.32 -12.23
N HIS A 68 -8.36 -18.47 -11.27
CA HIS A 68 -8.19 -17.02 -11.35
C HIS A 68 -6.73 -16.61 -11.50
N LEU A 69 -5.82 -17.18 -10.69
CA LEU A 69 -4.39 -16.89 -10.73
C LEU A 69 -3.76 -17.22 -12.10
N ARG A 70 -4.26 -18.25 -12.78
CA ARG A 70 -3.79 -18.62 -14.13
C ARG A 70 -4.36 -17.73 -15.23
N GLY A 71 -5.45 -17.02 -14.96
CA GLY A 71 -6.18 -16.19 -15.90
C GLY A 71 -5.44 -14.92 -16.36
N SER A 72 -5.82 -14.42 -17.54
CA SER A 72 -5.22 -13.22 -18.14
C SER A 72 -5.52 -11.93 -17.36
N THR A 73 -6.68 -11.86 -16.70
CA THR A 73 -7.10 -10.70 -15.91
C THR A 73 -6.20 -10.48 -14.72
N HIS A 74 -5.85 -11.55 -14.00
CA HIS A 74 -4.90 -11.53 -12.91
C HIS A 74 -3.50 -11.18 -13.42
N LYS A 75 -3.00 -11.86 -14.46
CA LYS A 75 -1.68 -11.57 -15.05
C LYS A 75 -1.54 -10.10 -15.50
N ARG A 76 -2.61 -9.49 -16.03
CA ARG A 76 -2.63 -8.06 -16.36
C ARG A 76 -2.54 -7.18 -15.12
N ARG A 77 -3.19 -7.57 -14.02
CA ARG A 77 -3.14 -6.86 -12.74
C ARG A 77 -1.76 -6.94 -12.10
N VAL A 78 -1.15 -8.13 -12.07
CA VAL A 78 0.25 -8.33 -11.64
C VAL A 78 1.16 -7.36 -12.40
N LYS A 79 1.04 -7.31 -13.74
CA LYS A 79 1.86 -6.43 -14.57
C LYS A 79 1.69 -4.96 -14.19
N ALA A 80 0.44 -4.50 -14.01
CA ALA A 80 0.17 -3.12 -13.59
C ALA A 80 0.66 -2.78 -12.18
N LEU A 81 0.80 -3.77 -11.29
CA LEU A 81 1.33 -3.58 -9.93
C LEU A 81 2.87 -3.57 -9.87
N LYS A 82 3.54 -4.00 -10.94
CA LYS A 82 5.00 -3.90 -11.04
C LYS A 82 5.46 -2.46 -11.25
N ASP A 83 4.65 -1.68 -11.96
CA ASP A 83 4.91 -0.26 -12.16
C ASP A 83 4.60 0.50 -10.87
N GLU A 84 5.33 1.59 -10.61
CA GLU A 84 5.06 2.43 -9.44
C GLU A 84 3.64 3.04 -9.56
N PRO A 85 2.81 2.95 -8.51
CA PRO A 85 1.46 3.49 -8.56
C PRO A 85 1.51 5.02 -8.67
N TYR A 86 0.80 5.56 -9.65
CA TYR A 86 0.70 7.00 -9.83
C TYR A 86 0.12 7.69 -8.59
N THR A 87 0.88 8.62 -8.02
CA THR A 87 0.46 9.37 -6.83
C THR A 87 0.09 10.81 -7.16
N GLN A 88 -0.73 11.42 -6.30
CA GLN A 88 -1.07 12.85 -6.41
C GLN A 88 0.17 13.75 -6.41
N LYS A 89 1.23 13.36 -5.71
CA LYS A 89 2.49 14.11 -5.66
C LYS A 89 3.19 14.16 -7.02
N GLU A 90 3.13 13.08 -7.80
CA GLU A 90 3.65 13.07 -9.17
C GLU A 90 2.83 13.97 -10.08
N ALA A 91 1.50 14.02 -9.90
CA ALA A 91 0.62 14.94 -10.63
C ALA A 91 0.98 16.40 -10.36
N GLU A 92 1.19 16.75 -9.09
CA GLU A 92 1.57 18.10 -8.67
C GLU A 92 2.97 18.46 -9.17
N ALA A 93 3.93 17.54 -9.06
CA ALA A 93 5.29 17.72 -9.58
C ALA A 93 5.31 17.94 -11.09
N ALA A 94 4.45 17.26 -11.85
CA ALA A 94 4.32 17.45 -13.30
C ALA A 94 3.79 18.85 -13.67
N ILE A 95 2.97 19.46 -12.80
CA ILE A 95 2.47 20.84 -12.95
C ILE A 95 3.51 21.87 -12.44
N GLY A 96 4.59 21.41 -11.79
CA GLY A 96 5.60 22.26 -11.17
C GLY A 96 5.27 22.67 -9.73
N LEU A 97 4.17 22.16 -9.16
CA LEU A 97 3.90 22.24 -7.72
C LEU A 97 4.70 21.14 -7.01
N ARG A 98 5.93 21.46 -6.62
CA ARG A 98 6.70 20.60 -5.72
C ARG A 98 6.67 21.20 -4.32
N THR A 99 6.36 20.39 -3.32
CA THR A 99 6.63 20.76 -1.93
C THR A 99 8.15 20.76 -1.74
N ASP A 100 8.76 21.94 -1.71
CA ASP A 100 10.14 22.12 -1.28
C ASP A 100 10.19 21.94 0.24
N ASN A 101 10.14 20.69 0.68
CA ASN A 101 10.59 20.33 2.00
C ASN A 101 12.11 20.52 1.97
N GLY A 102 12.58 21.75 2.23
CA GLY A 102 14.00 22.10 2.32
C GLY A 102 14.78 21.08 3.16
N PRO A 103 16.13 21.04 3.09
CA PRO A 103 16.97 19.86 3.34
C PRO A 103 16.53 19.03 4.56
N ARG A 104 15.64 18.06 4.32
CA ARG A 104 15.01 17.27 5.38
C ARG A 104 15.59 15.86 5.33
N GLN A 105 16.73 15.67 6.01
CA GLN A 105 17.12 14.46 6.79
C GLN A 105 18.60 14.43 7.19
N ALA A 106 19.50 15.12 6.48
CA ALA A 106 20.93 15.19 6.85
C ALA A 106 21.20 15.84 8.23
N ALA A 107 20.21 16.52 8.82
CA ALA A 107 20.31 17.10 10.17
C ALA A 107 19.82 16.15 11.28
N LYS A 108 19.03 15.12 10.97
CA LYS A 108 18.54 14.14 11.97
C LYS A 108 19.50 12.97 12.15
N ASP A 109 20.13 12.53 11.06
CA ASP A 109 21.14 11.47 11.14
C ASP A 109 22.36 11.98 11.94
N LYS A 110 22.77 13.23 11.72
CA LYS A 110 23.85 13.88 12.50
C LYS A 110 23.56 14.01 13.99
N THR A 111 22.32 14.22 14.40
CA THR A 111 21.97 14.31 15.83
C THR A 111 21.99 12.94 16.51
N GLN A 112 21.64 11.88 15.80
CA GLN A 112 21.68 10.51 16.36
C GLN A 112 23.13 10.03 16.52
N ASP A 113 24.00 10.32 15.54
CA ASP A 113 25.41 9.97 15.64
C ASP A 113 26.10 10.71 16.80
N THR A 114 25.75 11.97 17.07
CA THR A 114 26.30 12.73 18.21
C THR A 114 25.79 12.27 19.59
N GLU A 115 24.55 11.79 19.66
CA GLU A 115 23.97 11.28 20.91
C GLU A 115 24.65 9.95 21.32
N ILE A 116 24.92 9.07 20.34
CA ILE A 116 25.57 7.77 20.56
C ILE A 116 27.04 7.96 21.02
N GLU A 117 27.79 8.89 20.44
CA GLU A 117 29.18 9.13 20.87
C GLU A 117 29.31 9.75 22.27
N MET A 118 28.29 10.49 22.74
CA MET A 118 28.27 11.06 24.09
C MET A 118 27.94 10.02 25.17
N GLU A 119 27.18 8.98 24.82
CA GLU A 119 26.84 7.88 25.75
C GLU A 119 28.01 6.89 25.90
N ASP A 120 28.72 6.58 24.82
CA ASP A 120 29.88 5.67 24.86
C ASP A 120 31.08 6.25 25.63
N SER A 121 31.25 7.58 25.60
CA SER A 121 32.31 8.25 26.36
C SER A 121 32.02 8.35 27.86
N ALA A 122 30.76 8.53 28.26
CA ALA A 122 30.36 8.53 29.67
C ALA A 122 30.49 7.12 30.31
N LEU A 123 30.27 6.05 29.54
CA LEU A 123 30.35 4.67 30.02
C LEU A 123 31.80 4.18 30.22
N LEU A 124 32.77 4.78 29.53
CA LEU A 124 34.19 4.51 29.69
C LEU A 124 34.79 5.19 30.93
N ASP A 125 34.31 6.38 31.29
CA ASP A 125 34.74 7.09 32.50
C ASP A 125 34.22 6.42 33.79
N GLU A 126 33.05 5.77 33.76
CA GLU A 126 32.52 5.00 34.90
C GLU A 126 33.28 3.69 35.17
N GLN A 127 34.05 3.17 34.20
CA GLN A 127 34.85 1.96 34.38
C GLN A 127 36.29 2.23 34.85
N ALA A 128 36.70 3.50 34.95
CA ALA A 128 38.05 3.93 35.27
C ALA A 128 38.24 4.50 36.70
N THR A 129 37.20 4.47 37.54
CA THR A 129 37.24 4.79 38.98
C THR A 129 36.99 3.57 39.85
#